data_AF-A0AAU9M066-F1
#
_entry.id   AF-A0AAU9M066-F1
#
_cell.length_a   1.000
_cell.length_b   1.000
_cell.length_c   1.000
_cell.angle_alpha   90.00
_cell.angle_beta   90.00
_cell.angle_gamma   90.00
#
_symmetry.space_group_name_H-M   'P 1'
#
loop_
_entity.id
_entity.type
_entity.pdbx_description
1 polymer ?
#
loop_
_entity_poly.entity_id
_entity_poly.type
_entity_poly.pdbx_seq_one_letter_code
_entity_poly.pdbx_strand_id
1 'polypeptide(L)'
;MQKLQNQLETMKESLAMVQNTYTSINEAMQNMIKEAPVEMPYRHVVITESFINNLDQDTVLMLDMFQAMQENMSASTHICKKIIHDHQAP
;
A
#
# COMPACT_ATOMS: atom_id res chain seq x y z
N MET A 1 22.56 4.11 15.79
CA MET A 1 21.26 3.44 15.95
C MET A 1 20.06 4.38 15.87
N GLN A 2 20.05 5.52 16.57
CA GLN A 2 18.90 6.45 16.54
C GLN A 2 18.57 6.99 15.13
N LYS A 3 19.58 7.29 14.31
CA LYS A 3 19.38 7.66 12.89
C LYS A 3 18.66 6.58 12.08
N LEU A 4 19.00 5.30 12.29
CA LEU A 4 18.37 4.16 11.61
C LEU A 4 16.91 4.00 12.04
N GLN A 5 16.62 4.14 13.34
CA GLN A 5 15.25 4.13 13.85
C GLN A 5 14.39 5.22 13.19
N ASN A 6 14.93 6.45 13.10
CA ASN A 6 14.21 7.55 12.45
C ASN A 6 13.96 7.26 10.97
N GLN A 7 14.96 6.70 10.26
CA GLN A 7 14.78 6.30 8.86
C GLN A 7 13.69 5.23 8.68
N LEU A 8 13.61 4.25 9.57
CA LEU A 8 12.58 3.21 9.53
C LEU A 8 11.16 3.78 9.78
N GLU A 9 11.01 4.70 10.73
CA GLU A 9 9.71 5.36 10.98
C GLU A 9 9.30 6.23 9.78
N THR A 10 10.23 7.02 9.19
CA THR A 10 9.94 7.80 7.97
C THR A 10 9.58 6.91 6.78
N MET A 11 10.26 5.77 6.61
CA MET A 11 9.91 4.81 5.55
C MET A 11 8.52 4.24 5.77
N LYS A 12 8.14 3.92 7.02
CA LYS A 12 6.81 3.42 7.37
C LYS A 12 5.72 4.43 7.06
N GLU A 13 5.91 5.69 7.42
CA GLU A 13 4.97 6.79 7.11
C GLU A 13 4.82 6.99 5.59
N SER A 14 5.94 6.96 4.87
CA SER A 14 5.95 7.10 3.41
C SER A 14 5.19 5.94 2.74
N LEU A 15 5.38 4.72 3.25
CA LEU A 15 4.70 3.53 2.75
C LEU A 15 3.18 3.59 2.98
N ALA A 16 2.74 4.06 4.15
CA ALA A 16 1.33 4.28 4.44
C ALA A 16 0.71 5.35 3.50
N MET A 17 1.46 6.40 3.17
CA MET A 17 1.02 7.42 2.23
C MET A 17 0.84 6.88 0.80
N VAL A 18 1.77 6.03 0.36
CA VAL A 18 1.67 5.34 -0.94
C VAL A 18 0.47 4.40 -0.95
N GLN A 19 0.27 3.63 0.12
CA GLN A 19 -0.91 2.74 0.26
C GLN A 19 -2.21 3.54 0.14
N ASN A 20 -2.36 4.64 0.88
CA ASN A 20 -3.56 5.48 0.82
C ASN A 20 -3.80 6.06 -0.58
N THR A 21 -2.74 6.54 -1.22
CA THR A 21 -2.82 7.09 -2.59
C THR A 21 -3.27 6.02 -3.58
N TYR A 22 -2.69 4.83 -3.49
CA TYR A 22 -3.05 3.68 -4.32
C TYR A 22 -4.52 3.30 -4.13
N THR A 23 -4.99 3.20 -2.88
CA THR A 23 -6.40 2.91 -2.56
C THR A 23 -7.34 3.94 -3.19
N SER A 24 -7.05 5.24 -3.01
CA SER A 24 -7.89 6.30 -3.59
C SER A 24 -7.93 6.28 -5.11
N ILE A 25 -6.80 6.02 -5.78
CA ILE A 25 -6.76 5.90 -7.25
C ILE A 25 -7.56 4.68 -7.70
N ASN A 26 -7.40 3.54 -7.04
CA ASN A 26 -8.15 2.33 -7.38
C ASN A 26 -9.66 2.54 -7.20
N GLU A 27 -10.10 3.15 -6.10
CA GLU A 27 -11.50 3.51 -5.88
C GLU A 27 -12.03 4.44 -6.98
N ALA A 28 -11.27 5.47 -7.35
CA ALA A 28 -11.65 6.38 -8.43
C ALA A 28 -11.79 5.64 -9.78
N MET A 29 -10.83 4.76 -10.10
CA MET A 29 -10.89 3.94 -11.32
C MET A 29 -12.11 3.01 -11.34
N GLN A 30 -12.38 2.34 -10.22
CA GLN A 30 -13.55 1.45 -10.07
C GLN A 30 -14.86 2.22 -10.21
N ASN A 31 -14.95 3.43 -9.66
CA ASN A 31 -16.12 4.29 -9.81
C ASN A 31 -16.30 4.75 -11.27
N MET A 32 -15.23 5.15 -11.95
CA MET A 32 -15.28 5.49 -13.38
C MET A 32 -15.77 4.32 -14.24
N ILE A 33 -15.35 3.09 -13.92
CA ILE A 33 -15.82 1.88 -14.61
C ILE A 33 -17.32 1.64 -14.37
N LYS A 34 -17.78 1.78 -13.12
CA LYS A 34 -19.19 1.58 -12.74
C LYS A 34 -20.11 2.62 -13.39
N GLU A 35 -19.70 3.87 -13.38
CA GLU A 35 -20.47 5.01 -13.90
C GLU A 35 -20.38 5.17 -15.43
N ALA A 36 -19.48 4.42 -16.09
CA ALA A 36 -19.34 4.44 -17.54
C ALA A 36 -20.70 4.16 -18.22
N PRO A 37 -21.20 5.05 -19.11
CA PRO A 37 -22.48 4.89 -19.78
C PRO A 37 -22.60 3.54 -20.47
N VAL A 38 -23.73 2.86 -20.27
CA VAL A 38 -24.03 1.56 -20.90
C VAL A 38 -24.00 1.68 -22.43
N GLU A 39 -24.36 2.84 -22.95
CA GLU A 39 -24.38 3.17 -24.39
C GLU A 39 -23.03 3.63 -24.96
N MET A 40 -21.93 3.62 -24.18
CA MET A 40 -20.61 3.88 -24.76
C MET A 40 -20.37 2.88 -25.90
N PRO A 41 -20.20 3.35 -27.16
CA PRO A 41 -19.72 2.46 -28.20
C PRO A 41 -18.40 1.87 -27.71
N TYR A 42 -18.27 0.54 -27.77
CA TYR A 42 -17.08 -0.20 -27.33
C TYR A 42 -16.88 -0.38 -25.80
N ARG A 43 -17.89 -0.15 -24.94
CA ARG A 43 -17.76 -0.40 -23.48
C ARG A 43 -17.17 -1.79 -23.15
N HIS A 44 -17.65 -2.84 -23.82
CA HIS A 44 -17.13 -4.20 -23.66
C HIS A 44 -15.74 -4.45 -24.27
N VAL A 45 -15.30 -3.61 -25.20
CA VAL A 45 -13.95 -3.69 -25.80
C VAL A 45 -12.93 -2.96 -24.92
N VAL A 46 -13.36 -1.90 -24.23
CA VAL A 46 -12.50 -1.07 -23.37
C VAL A 46 -12.46 -1.58 -21.93
N ILE A 47 -13.59 -2.09 -21.41
CA ILE A 47 -13.73 -2.61 -20.05
C ILE A 47 -14.23 -4.07 -20.16
N THR A 48 -13.30 -5.02 -20.11
CA THR A 48 -13.62 -6.44 -20.06
C THR A 48 -13.74 -6.91 -18.61
N GLU A 49 -14.56 -7.93 -18.33
CA GLU A 49 -14.62 -8.54 -16.99
C GLU A 49 -13.25 -9.05 -16.52
N SER A 50 -12.40 -9.50 -17.46
CA SER A 50 -11.01 -9.86 -17.19
C SER A 50 -10.18 -8.67 -16.71
N PHE A 51 -10.38 -7.47 -17.26
CA PHE A 51 -9.68 -6.27 -16.83
C PHE A 51 -10.06 -5.89 -15.39
N ILE A 52 -11.35 -5.95 -15.05
CA ILE A 52 -11.85 -5.67 -13.69
C ILE A 52 -11.28 -6.69 -12.69
N ASN A 53 -11.35 -7.98 -13.00
CA ASN A 53 -10.85 -9.03 -12.12
C ASN A 53 -9.34 -8.95 -11.90
N ASN A 54 -8.56 -8.62 -12.94
CA ASN A 54 -7.11 -8.43 -12.80
C ASN A 54 -6.79 -7.20 -11.93
N LEU A 55 -7.53 -6.10 -12.10
CA LEU A 55 -7.40 -4.90 -11.26
C LEU A 55 -7.66 -5.22 -9.79
N ASP A 56 -8.69 -5.99 -9.48
CA ASP A 56 -9.02 -6.38 -8.11
C ASP A 56 -7.91 -7.28 -7.51
N GLN A 57 -7.40 -8.26 -8.27
CA GLN A 57 -6.33 -9.14 -7.82
C GLN A 57 -5.01 -8.39 -7.59
N ASP A 58 -4.60 -7.54 -8.53
CA ASP A 58 -3.39 -6.73 -8.40
C ASP A 58 -3.50 -5.76 -7.22
N THR A 59 -4.69 -5.21 -6.99
CA THR A 59 -4.97 -4.35 -5.83
C THR A 59 -4.79 -5.09 -4.51
N VAL A 60 -5.40 -6.28 -4.38
CA VAL A 60 -5.27 -7.10 -3.16
C VAL A 60 -3.79 -7.43 -2.91
N LEU A 61 -3.07 -7.89 -3.94
CA LEU A 61 -1.64 -8.22 -3.80
C LEU A 61 -0.81 -7.00 -3.37
N MET A 62 -1.04 -5.83 -3.96
CA MET A 62 -0.32 -4.61 -3.60
C MET A 62 -0.61 -4.17 -2.16
N LEU A 63 -1.86 -4.25 -1.71
CA LEU A 63 -2.24 -3.92 -0.33
C LEU A 63 -1.61 -4.89 0.68
N ASP A 64 -1.57 -6.19 0.39
CA ASP A 64 -0.90 -7.19 1.23
C ASP A 64 0.61 -6.92 1.31
N MET A 65 1.23 -6.55 0.18
CA MET A 65 2.65 -6.18 0.16
C MET A 65 2.93 -4.93 1.01
N PHE A 66 2.07 -3.90 0.93
CA PHE A 66 2.19 -2.71 1.80
C PHE A 66 2.06 -3.08 3.28
N GLN A 67 1.14 -3.96 3.63
CA GLN A 67 0.94 -4.41 5.00
C GLN A 67 2.17 -5.17 5.52
N ALA A 68 2.66 -6.16 4.78
CA ALA A 68 3.84 -6.94 5.16
C ALA A 68 5.10 -6.07 5.32
N MET A 69 5.28 -5.07 4.45
CA MET A 69 6.38 -4.12 4.58
C MET A 69 6.25 -3.23 5.83
N GLN A 70 5.06 -2.76 6.18
CA GLN A 70 4.82 -1.99 7.42
C GLN A 70 5.06 -2.81 8.68
N GLU A 71 4.70 -4.09 8.67
CA GLU A 71 4.97 -5.03 9.77
C GLU A 71 6.48 -5.25 9.95
N ASN A 72 7.20 -5.51 8.87
CA ASN A 72 8.66 -5.66 8.89
C ASN A 72 9.37 -4.40 9.40
N MET A 73 8.92 -3.21 8.99
CA MET A 73 9.45 -1.94 9.50
C MET A 73 9.17 -1.78 10.99
N SER A 74 7.96 -2.11 11.45
CA SER A 74 7.59 -2.04 12.87
C SER A 74 8.45 -2.98 13.72
N ALA A 75 8.69 -4.19 13.26
CA ALA A 75 9.59 -5.15 13.91
C ALA A 75 11.04 -4.62 13.95
N SER A 76 11.53 -4.07 12.84
CA SER A 76 12.89 -3.51 12.74
C SER A 76 13.08 -2.32 13.70
N THR A 77 12.10 -1.43 13.79
CA THR A 77 12.10 -0.32 14.74
C THR A 77 12.09 -0.83 16.18
N HIS A 78 11.30 -1.86 16.50
CA HIS A 78 11.27 -2.46 17.83
C HIS A 78 12.65 -3.02 18.22
N ILE A 79 13.32 -3.74 17.31
CA ILE A 79 14.68 -4.24 17.52
C ILE A 79 15.65 -3.08 17.77
N CYS A 80 15.59 -2.02 16.97
CA CYS A 80 16.44 -0.84 17.17
C CYS A 80 16.23 -0.20 18.55
N LYS A 81 14.97 -0.05 18.99
CA LYS A 81 14.60 0.48 20.31
C LYS A 81 15.19 -0.38 21.43
N LYS A 82 15.07 -1.72 21.31
CA LYS A 82 15.63 -2.66 22.29
C LYS A 82 17.16 -2.56 22.38
N ILE A 83 17.86 -2.55 21.24
CA ILE A 83 19.33 -2.42 21.23
C ILE A 83 19.79 -1.12 21.89
N ILE A 84 19.11 0.00 21.60
CA ILE A 84 19.42 1.30 22.21
C ILE A 84 19.22 1.23 23.73
N HIS A 85 18.10 0.68 24.18
CA HIS A 85 17.79 0.51 25.60
C HIS A 85 18.83 -0.36 26.31
N ASP A 86 19.16 -1.52 25.73
CA ASP A 86 20.10 -2.49 26.32
C ASP A 86 21.54 -1.93 26.37
N HIS A 87 21.93 -1.04 25.46
CA HIS A 87 23.23 -0.35 25.50
C HIS A 87 23.24 0.90 26.41
N GLN A 88 22.07 1.38 26.83
CA GLN A 88 21.93 2.50 27.77
C GLN A 88 21.70 2.04 29.22
N ALA A 89 21.40 0.76 29.43
CA ALA A 89 21.34 0.15 30.75
C ALA A 89 22.78 0.00 31.31
N PRO A 90 23.02 0.38 32.58
CA PRO A 90 24.35 0.35 33.21
C PRO A 90 24.94 -1.06 33.35
#